data_AF-A0AAW5LN88-F1
#
_entry.id   AF-A0AAW5LN88-F1
#
_cell.length_a   1.000
_cell.length_b   1.000
_cell.length_c   1.000
_cell.angle_alpha   90.00
_cell.angle_beta   90.00
_cell.angle_gamma   90.00
#
_symmetry.space_group_name_H-M   'P 1'
#
loop_
_entity.id
_entity.type
_entity.pdbx_description
1 polymer ?
#
loop_
_entity_poly.entity_id
_entity_poly.type
_entity_poly.pdbx_seq_one_letter_code
_entity_poly.pdbx_strand_id
1 'polypeptide(L)'
;MDKAKRYFYISTILIIISLFLSAQNPLLETMFGSLVSLVLISSILNGILLLIAVFTTDKSIKYQTDKHTTLSKFNKLLPIVLFIVILYHIVVIIRFFGII
;
A
#
# COMPACT_ATOMS: atom_id res chain seq x y z
N MET A 1 -13.57 -6.37 18.89
CA MET A 1 -13.34 -5.33 17.87
C MET A 1 -14.07 -5.74 16.60
N ASP A 2 -14.82 -4.82 15.97
CA ASP A 2 -15.62 -5.13 14.78
C ASP A 2 -14.73 -5.62 13.62
N LYS A 3 -15.18 -6.63 12.86
CA LYS A 3 -14.34 -7.29 11.83
C LYS A 3 -13.91 -6.28 10.76
N ALA A 4 -14.79 -5.37 10.36
CA ALA A 4 -14.49 -4.28 9.42
C ALA A 4 -13.38 -3.35 9.92
N LYS A 5 -13.44 -2.90 11.19
CA LYS A 5 -12.40 -2.04 11.79
C LYS A 5 -11.03 -2.70 11.74
N ARG A 6 -10.96 -3.99 12.05
CA ARG A 6 -9.69 -4.73 12.02
C ARG A 6 -9.08 -4.75 10.62
N TYR A 7 -9.86 -5.04 9.59
CA TYR A 7 -9.38 -5.06 8.21
C TYR A 7 -9.01 -3.66 7.69
N PHE A 8 -9.75 -2.62 8.10
CA PHE A 8 -9.40 -1.22 7.81
C PHE A 8 -8.03 -0.83 8.37
N TYR A 9 -7.74 -1.16 9.64
CA TYR A 9 -6.45 -0.86 10.24
C TYR A 9 -5.31 -1.64 9.58
N ILE A 10 -5.52 -2.93 9.29
CA ILE A 10 -4.51 -3.77 8.62
C ILE A 10 -4.17 -3.22 7.24
N SER A 11 -5.18 -2.89 6.42
CA SER A 11 -4.95 -2.32 5.08
C SER A 11 -4.27 -0.96 5.15
N THR A 12 -4.67 -0.07 6.07
CA THR A 12 -4.03 1.23 6.25
C THR A 12 -2.55 1.08 6.63
N ILE A 13 -2.24 0.19 7.58
CA ILE A 13 -0.85 -0.08 7.99
C ILE A 13 -0.04 -0.65 6.83
N LEU A 14 -0.60 -1.59 6.07
CA LEU A 14 0.05 -2.16 4.88
C LEU A 14 0.36 -1.09 3.83
N ILE A 15 -0.55 -0.15 3.60
CA ILE A 15 -0.33 0.98 2.68
C ILE A 15 0.82 1.87 3.16
N ILE A 16 0.86 2.19 4.46
CA ILE A 16 1.94 3.01 5.03
C ILE A 16 3.30 2.29 4.91
N ILE A 17 3.35 1.00 5.25
CA ILE A 17 4.55 0.18 5.09
C ILE A 17 4.96 0.12 3.62
N SER A 18 4.01 0.00 2.70
CA SER A 18 4.25 -0.01 1.26
C SER A 18 4.90 1.29 0.76
N LEU A 19 4.43 2.43 1.24
CA LEU A 19 5.03 3.73 0.93
C LEU A 19 6.46 3.83 1.49
N PHE A 20 6.68 3.30 2.69
CA PHE A 20 8.01 3.26 3.29
C PHE A 20 8.97 2.33 2.53
N LEU A 21 8.44 1.27 1.90
CA LEU A 21 9.18 0.32 1.08
C LEU A 21 9.54 0.80 -0.33
N SER A 22 9.24 2.06 -0.65
CA SER A 22 9.52 2.65 -1.96
C SER A 22 11.01 2.83 -2.21
N ALA A 23 11.45 2.60 -3.45
CA ALA A 23 12.83 2.72 -3.91
C ALA A 23 13.40 4.14 -3.80
N GLN A 24 12.55 5.16 -3.62
CA GLN A 24 12.97 6.55 -3.37
C GLN A 24 13.25 6.84 -1.89
N ASN A 25 13.06 5.88 -0.99
CA ASN A 25 13.33 6.07 0.42
C ASN A 25 14.85 5.90 0.71
N PRO A 26 15.56 6.96 1.15
CA PRO A 26 17.00 6.90 1.42
C PRO A 26 17.38 5.91 2.53
N LEU A 27 16.42 5.54 3.39
CA LEU A 27 16.62 4.50 4.41
C LEU A 27 16.77 3.09 3.82
N LEU A 28 16.11 2.80 2.70
CA LEU A 28 16.28 1.51 2.03
C LEU A 28 17.58 1.44 1.24
N GLU A 29 18.01 2.57 0.68
CA GLU A 29 19.29 2.71 -0.01
C GLU A 29 20.48 2.45 0.92
N THR A 30 20.38 2.92 2.16
CA THR A 30 21.41 2.67 3.18
C THR A 30 21.40 1.23 3.72
N MET A 31 20.26 0.54 3.72
CA MET A 31 20.16 -0.87 4.13
C MET A 31 20.51 -1.86 3.01
N PHE A 32 20.26 -1.51 1.75
CA PHE A 32 20.56 -2.34 0.58
C PHE A 32 21.61 -1.65 -0.30
N GLY A 33 22.87 -2.05 -0.13
CA GLY A 33 24.00 -1.46 -0.87
C GLY A 33 24.06 -1.75 -2.37
N SER A 34 23.03 -2.39 -2.96
CA SER A 34 22.93 -2.61 -4.40
C SER A 34 21.61 -2.05 -4.94
N LEU A 35 21.72 -1.19 -5.96
CA LEU A 35 20.57 -0.60 -6.64
C LEU A 35 19.61 -1.67 -7.20
N VAL A 36 20.15 -2.79 -7.68
CA VAL A 36 19.35 -3.88 -8.27
C VAL A 36 18.51 -4.60 -7.20
N SER A 37 19.09 -4.90 -6.03
CA SER A 37 18.34 -5.56 -4.94
C SER A 37 17.28 -4.62 -4.35
N LEU A 38 17.58 -3.33 -4.28
CA LEU A 38 16.64 -2.31 -3.83
C LEU A 38 15.42 -2.20 -4.74
N VAL A 39 15.61 -2.22 -6.07
CA VAL A 39 14.50 -2.24 -7.04
C VAL A 39 13.69 -3.52 -6.92
N LEU A 40 14.34 -4.68 -6.84
CA LEU A 40 13.65 -5.96 -6.74
C LEU A 40 12.80 -6.03 -5.48
N ILE A 41 13.32 -5.58 -4.33
CA ILE A 41 12.58 -5.53 -3.08
C ILE A 41 11.45 -4.50 -3.15
N SER A 42 11.74 -3.28 -3.59
CA SER A 42 10.73 -2.21 -3.72
C SER A 42 9.65 -2.52 -4.77
N SER A 43 9.87 -3.42 -5.72
CA SER A 43 8.86 -3.77 -6.74
C SER A 43 8.12 -5.05 -6.37
N ILE A 44 8.83 -6.14 -6.07
CA ILE A 44 8.24 -7.46 -5.79
C ILE A 44 7.57 -7.45 -4.41
N LEU A 45 8.30 -7.09 -3.35
CA LEU A 45 7.76 -7.11 -1.99
C LEU A 45 6.61 -6.11 -1.85
N ASN A 46 6.75 -4.96 -2.49
CA ASN A 46 5.75 -3.91 -2.47
C ASN A 46 4.50 -4.27 -3.29
N GLY A 47 4.68 -4.94 -4.42
CA GLY A 47 3.57 -5.54 -5.18
C GLY A 47 2.78 -6.54 -4.35
N ILE A 48 3.45 -7.44 -3.62
CA ILE A 48 2.79 -8.42 -2.73
C ILE A 48 2.04 -7.70 -1.58
N LEU A 49 2.68 -6.71 -0.94
CA LEU A 49 2.06 -5.90 0.12
C LEU A 49 0.78 -5.22 -0.35
N LEU A 50 0.82 -4.59 -1.52
CA LEU A 50 -0.34 -3.92 -2.11
C LEU A 50 -1.45 -4.91 -2.47
N LEU A 51 -1.09 -6.10 -2.97
CA LEU A 51 -2.06 -7.15 -3.28
C LEU A 51 -2.83 -7.59 -2.01
N ILE A 52 -2.10 -7.79 -0.91
CA ILE A 52 -2.70 -8.10 0.40
C ILE A 52 -3.54 -6.92 0.89
N ALA A 53 -3.07 -5.68 0.70
CA ALA A 53 -3.81 -4.48 1.10
C ALA A 53 -5.13 -4.33 0.31
N VAL A 54 -5.15 -4.63 -0.98
CA VAL A 54 -6.35 -4.67 -1.82
C VAL A 54 -7.33 -5.72 -1.31
N PHE A 55 -6.88 -6.95 -1.07
CA PHE A 55 -7.75 -8.02 -0.57
C PHE A 55 -8.33 -7.71 0.82
N THR A 56 -7.51 -7.10 1.68
CA THR A 56 -7.91 -6.67 3.02
C THR A 56 -8.91 -5.52 2.96
N THR A 57 -8.73 -4.59 2.01
CA THR A 57 -9.67 -3.48 1.76
C THR A 57 -11.01 -3.99 1.27
N ASP A 58 -11.02 -4.92 0.31
CA ASP A 58 -12.24 -5.56 -0.19
C ASP A 58 -13.03 -6.22 0.96
N LYS A 59 -12.33 -6.98 1.81
CA LYS A 59 -12.91 -7.54 3.04
C LYS A 59 -13.40 -6.46 3.99
N SER A 60 -12.66 -5.36 4.16
CA SER A 60 -13.05 -4.26 5.05
C SER A 60 -14.39 -3.64 4.64
N ILE A 61 -14.61 -3.45 3.34
CA ILE A 61 -15.86 -2.93 2.77
C ILE A 61 -16.97 -3.97 2.92
N LYS A 62 -16.69 -5.24 2.63
CA LYS A 62 -17.67 -6.33 2.70
C LYS A 62 -18.21 -6.63 4.11
N TYR A 63 -17.36 -6.52 5.13
CA TYR A 63 -17.76 -6.76 6.53
C TYR A 63 -18.33 -5.50 7.22
N GLN A 64 -18.49 -4.41 6.48
CA GLN A 64 -18.94 -3.16 7.03
C GLN A 64 -20.43 -3.26 7.43
N THR A 65 -20.72 -2.97 8.69
CA THR A 65 -22.10 -2.93 9.21
C THR A 65 -22.56 -1.47 9.33
N ASP A 66 -23.84 -1.19 9.07
CA ASP A 66 -24.44 0.17 9.05
C ASP A 66 -24.30 0.97 10.35
N LYS A 67 -23.90 0.31 11.46
CA LYS A 67 -23.66 0.94 12.76
C LYS A 67 -22.47 1.93 12.77
N HIS A 68 -21.66 2.01 11.72
CA HIS A 68 -20.48 2.87 11.68
C HIS A 68 -20.47 3.81 10.46
N THR A 69 -21.24 4.90 10.55
CA THR A 69 -21.34 5.95 9.52
C THR A 69 -20.01 6.65 9.20
N THR A 70 -19.16 6.89 10.20
CA THR A 70 -17.85 7.53 9.98
C THR A 70 -16.86 6.59 9.30
N LEU A 71 -16.76 5.34 9.77
CA LEU A 71 -15.89 4.33 9.18
C LEU A 71 -16.31 3.98 7.75
N SER A 72 -17.62 4.05 7.47
CA SER A 72 -18.18 3.85 6.13
C SER A 72 -17.62 4.82 5.09
N LYS A 73 -17.47 6.11 5.45
CA LYS A 73 -16.89 7.10 4.56
C LYS A 73 -15.41 6.80 4.28
N PHE A 74 -14.64 6.44 5.30
CA PHE A 74 -13.22 6.12 5.15
C PHE A 74 -12.97 4.81 4.39
N ASN A 75 -13.80 3.77 4.60
CA ASN A 75 -13.72 2.52 3.86
C ASN A 75 -13.92 2.72 2.35
N LYS A 76 -14.79 3.67 1.96
CA LYS A 76 -14.99 4.03 0.54
C LYS A 76 -13.81 4.84 -0.03
N LEU A 77 -13.05 5.53 0.82
CA LEU A 77 -11.84 6.27 0.42
C LEU A 77 -10.61 5.36 0.27
N LEU A 78 -10.51 4.29 1.06
CA LEU A 78 -9.39 3.34 1.00
C LEU A 78 -9.05 2.81 -0.40
N PRO A 79 -10.01 2.36 -1.24
CA PRO A 79 -9.69 1.92 -2.60
C PRO A 79 -9.15 3.04 -3.49
N ILE A 80 -9.59 4.29 -3.27
CA ILE A 80 -9.06 5.46 -3.98
C ILE A 80 -7.61 5.73 -3.52
N VAL A 81 -7.34 5.66 -2.21
CA VAL A 81 -5.99 5.81 -1.66
C VAL A 81 -5.07 4.72 -2.20
N LEU A 82 -5.51 3.45 -2.23
CA LEU A 82 -4.76 2.35 -2.82
C LEU A 82 -4.44 2.60 -4.28
N PHE A 83 -5.40 3.10 -5.06
CA PHE A 83 -5.19 3.42 -6.46
C PHE A 83 -4.10 4.49 -6.64
N ILE A 84 -4.14 5.56 -5.85
CA ILE A 84 -3.11 6.62 -5.86
C ILE A 84 -1.73 6.05 -5.50
N VAL A 85 -1.65 5.16 -4.50
CA VAL A 85 -0.40 4.54 -4.07
C VAL A 85 0.16 3.60 -5.15
N ILE A 86 -0.70 2.86 -5.84
CA ILE A 86 -0.28 2.03 -6.99
C ILE A 86 0.28 2.92 -8.10
N LEU A 87 -0.40 4.02 -8.46
CA LEU A 87 0.11 4.97 -9.45
C LEU A 87 1.46 5.57 -9.03
N TYR A 88 1.61 5.93 -7.75
CA TYR A 88 2.87 6.41 -7.20
C TYR A 88 3.99 5.39 -7.42
N HIS A 89 3.78 4.12 -7.09
CA HIS A 89 4.80 3.08 -7.30
C HIS A 89 5.13 2.85 -8.78
N ILE A 90 4.14 2.94 -9.67
CA ILE A 90 4.37 2.89 -11.12
C ILE A 90 5.31 4.03 -11.55
N VAL A 91 5.04 5.26 -11.12
CA VAL A 91 5.88 6.43 -11.43
C VAL A 91 7.29 6.27 -10.87
N VAL A 92 7.42 5.79 -9.63
CA VAL A 92 8.72 5.51 -9.00
C VAL A 92 9.52 4.51 -9.84
N ILE A 93 8.89 3.41 -10.26
CA ILE A 93 9.54 2.38 -11.07
C ILE A 93 9.99 2.95 -12.42
N ILE A 94 9.12 3.71 -13.11
CA ILE A 94 9.44 4.34 -14.41
C ILE A 94 10.66 5.27 -14.28
N ARG A 95 10.69 6.12 -13.24
CA ARG A 95 11.84 6.98 -12.95
C ARG A 95 13.10 6.19 -12.62
N PHE A 96 12.96 5.10 -11.86
CA PHE A 96 14.11 4.29 -11.47
C PHE A 96 14.75 3.58 -12.65
N PHE A 97 13.95 3.16 -13.65
CA PHE A 97 14.46 2.61 -14.91
C PHE A 97 15.01 3.67 -15.88
N GLY A 98 14.99 4.96 -15.51
CA GLY A 98 15.51 6.05 -16.34
C GLY A 98 14.70 6.31 -17.61
N ILE A 99 13.43 5.89 -17.63
CA ILE A 99 12.51 6.12 -18.76
C ILE A 99 12.07 7.60 -18.79
N ILE A 100 12.03 8.25 -17.63
CA ILE A 100 11.76 9.68 -17.39
C ILE A 100 12.74 10.16 -16.33
#